data_AF-A0AAP1H7I7-F1
#
_entry.id   AF-A0AAP1H7I7-F1
#
_cell.length_a   1.000
_cell.length_b   1.000
_cell.length_c   1.000
_cell.angle_alpha   90.00
_cell.angle_beta   90.00
_cell.angle_gamma   90.00
#
_symmetry.space_group_name_H-M   'P 1'
#
loop_
_entity.id
_entity.type
_entity.pdbx_description
1 polymer ?
#
loop_
_entity_poly.entity_id
_entity_poly.type
_entity_poly.pdbx_seq_one_letter_code
_entity_poly.pdbx_strand_id
1 'polypeptide(L)'
;MENIDKYLISQIISGRVVPFIGAGFSRPFGYPGWVDLLKKVMQEIGIEDLNSEDINKADPLQLAQSFLDYYKEKNHDSVEDSLLQEIGIAEDQSSIRDKLNQYLSSSIKKEIDQRLERKFSKIVLDQIKKDISSINQTEINKLKLLGDLHFKQILTTNYDNVLEKEIFSNKGFKVLSLGNGDELNWDDSSHTIYKIHGDVTNENEIIFTHAQYYKFMHQFGYFRSKLYTLLSSNIILMMGYGFNDINIHQIYFQFIRDYDNDSSLGEKKFYMVLTQREKEKWKSYFPYYKRYLASYKINVIEVSTLPDFIAALSEKVRTAEASSDLSYLFKQEEENELFTTILLDVIENNKAIKLSDDRTLNVNILKALHKIYKGPYILNKRPFNKSIEGNILESKIASNMFDYTIKLVNSYGYLSDTQEFIEIVNDSLDFVNSTGDFYEINNRIIDFITLSSKLKQKKYSREDDLIVGENMNSMFTRCHPTEYLRSNPGGRTLKSRLHEISTYHIKCFLDYLESELEDEYLLSRLQNYWLDELIKVNQEEIKTNINELIEKNQTLLSEMRESRVKDKF
;
A
#
# COMPACT_ATOMS: atom_id res chain seq x y z
N MET A 1 -10.70 4.03 -21.92
CA MET A 1 -9.72 4.58 -20.96
C MET A 1 -9.86 3.80 -19.67
N GLU A 2 -8.80 3.13 -19.22
CA GLU A 2 -8.83 2.41 -17.95
C GLU A 2 -9.09 3.38 -16.79
N ASN A 3 -10.10 3.09 -15.97
CA ASN A 3 -10.48 3.93 -14.85
C ASN A 3 -9.57 3.66 -13.64
N ILE A 4 -8.30 4.07 -13.75
CA ILE A 4 -7.35 4.04 -12.63
C ILE A 4 -7.78 5.07 -11.59
N ASP A 5 -7.96 4.62 -10.35
CA ASP A 5 -8.38 5.41 -9.20
C ASP A 5 -7.45 6.62 -8.95
N LYS A 6 -8.03 7.82 -8.81
CA LYS A 6 -7.30 9.06 -8.46
C LYS A 6 -6.60 8.92 -7.11
N TYR A 7 -7.20 8.19 -6.16
CA TYR A 7 -6.59 7.91 -4.88
C TYR A 7 -5.27 7.15 -5.08
N LEU A 8 -5.27 6.03 -5.80
CA LEU A 8 -4.05 5.27 -6.09
C LEU A 8 -2.96 6.14 -6.73
N ILE A 9 -3.31 7.00 -7.69
CA ILE A 9 -2.37 7.93 -8.32
C ILE A 9 -1.74 8.87 -7.29
N SER A 10 -2.55 9.50 -6.43
CA SER A 10 -2.04 10.38 -5.35
C SER A 10 -1.09 9.64 -4.40
N GLN A 11 -1.38 8.36 -4.15
CA GLN A 11 -0.61 7.56 -3.21
C GLN A 11 0.74 7.13 -3.79
N ILE A 12 0.80 6.82 -5.09
CA ILE A 12 2.06 6.60 -5.83
C ILE A 12 2.92 7.86 -5.76
N ILE A 13 2.34 9.03 -6.02
CA ILE A 13 3.05 10.32 -5.97
C ILE A 13 3.58 10.61 -4.56
N SER A 14 2.83 10.24 -3.52
CA SER A 14 3.24 10.39 -2.12
C SER A 14 4.27 9.35 -1.66
N GLY A 15 4.66 8.39 -2.50
CA GLY A 15 5.61 7.32 -2.16
C GLY A 15 5.07 6.28 -1.17
N ARG A 16 3.75 6.20 -0.99
CA ARG A 16 3.05 5.28 -0.07
C ARG A 16 2.66 3.94 -0.69
N VAL A 17 2.92 3.76 -1.98
CA VAL A 17 2.58 2.54 -2.71
C VAL A 17 3.79 1.62 -2.80
N VAL A 18 3.59 0.36 -2.44
CA VAL A 18 4.54 -0.73 -2.61
C VAL A 18 4.02 -1.63 -3.73
N PRO A 19 4.69 -1.65 -4.89
CA PRO A 19 4.39 -2.62 -5.93
C PRO A 19 4.69 -4.03 -5.44
N PHE A 20 3.75 -4.93 -5.65
CA PHE A 20 3.95 -6.35 -5.45
C PHE A 20 3.84 -7.09 -6.77
N ILE A 21 4.98 -7.50 -7.30
CA ILE A 21 5.12 -7.99 -8.66
C ILE A 21 5.30 -9.51 -8.68
N GLY A 22 4.46 -10.20 -9.45
CA GLY A 22 4.53 -11.65 -9.66
C GLY A 22 5.09 -12.06 -11.01
N ALA A 23 5.13 -13.38 -11.26
CA ALA A 23 5.79 -13.96 -12.43
C ALA A 23 5.14 -13.55 -13.75
N GLY A 24 3.88 -13.11 -13.73
CA GLY A 24 3.18 -12.55 -14.89
C GLY A 24 3.88 -11.33 -15.48
N PHE A 25 4.62 -10.57 -14.66
CA PHE A 25 5.38 -9.40 -15.11
C PHE A 25 6.64 -9.79 -15.91
N SER A 26 7.30 -10.89 -15.53
CA SER A 26 8.54 -11.36 -16.20
C SER A 26 8.27 -12.12 -17.50
N ARG A 27 7.02 -12.48 -17.80
CA ARG A 27 6.66 -13.25 -19.02
C ARG A 27 7.07 -12.58 -20.32
N PRO A 28 6.80 -11.27 -20.56
CA PRO A 28 7.22 -10.62 -21.80
C PRO A 28 8.74 -10.54 -21.98
N PHE A 29 9.50 -10.70 -20.88
CA PHE A 29 10.98 -10.80 -20.88
C PHE A 29 11.49 -12.21 -21.20
N GLY A 30 10.58 -13.14 -21.47
CA GLY A 30 10.84 -14.53 -21.84
C GLY A 30 11.06 -15.48 -20.67
N TYR A 31 10.69 -15.09 -19.45
CA TYR A 31 10.78 -16.00 -18.29
C TYR A 31 9.53 -16.88 -18.17
N PRO A 32 9.70 -18.14 -17.70
CA PRO A 32 8.60 -19.09 -17.57
C PRO A 32 7.61 -18.67 -16.48
N GLY A 33 6.34 -19.04 -16.66
CA GLY A 33 5.41 -19.09 -15.53
C GLY A 33 5.64 -20.34 -14.68
N TRP A 34 4.93 -20.43 -13.55
CA TRP A 34 5.08 -21.55 -12.61
C TRP A 34 4.85 -22.94 -13.23
N VAL A 35 3.80 -23.07 -14.05
CA VAL A 35 3.48 -24.32 -14.76
C VAL A 35 4.56 -24.70 -15.78
N ASP A 36 5.10 -23.71 -16.48
CA ASP A 36 6.15 -23.92 -17.48
C ASP A 36 7.46 -24.32 -16.81
N LEU A 37 7.76 -23.72 -15.64
CA LEU A 37 8.90 -24.08 -14.80
C LEU A 37 8.79 -25.52 -14.30
N LEU A 38 7.63 -25.94 -13.77
CA LEU A 38 7.40 -27.31 -13.31
C LEU A 38 7.62 -28.33 -14.42
N LYS A 39 7.16 -28.05 -15.65
CA LYS A 39 7.38 -28.94 -16.81
C LYS A 39 8.86 -29.12 -17.13
N LYS A 40 9.64 -28.03 -17.08
CA LYS A 40 11.10 -28.08 -17.29
C LYS A 40 11.80 -28.86 -16.19
N VAL A 41 11.43 -28.62 -14.93
CA VAL A 41 11.98 -29.35 -13.77
C VAL A 41 11.68 -30.85 -13.87
N MET A 42 10.44 -31.22 -14.21
CA MET A 42 10.02 -32.60 -14.42
C MET A 42 10.90 -33.34 -15.44
N GLN A 43 11.19 -32.69 -16.57
CA GLN A 43 12.07 -33.23 -17.60
C GLN A 43 13.51 -33.40 -17.08
N GLU A 44 14.05 -32.40 -16.38
CA GLU A 44 15.42 -32.42 -15.87
C GLU A 44 15.65 -33.52 -14.81
N ILE A 45 14.67 -33.78 -13.93
CA ILE A 45 14.78 -34.86 -12.93
C ILE A 45 14.48 -36.25 -13.51
N GLY A 46 14.03 -36.32 -14.76
CA GLY A 46 13.72 -37.55 -15.48
C GLY A 46 12.45 -38.24 -15.00
N ILE A 47 11.33 -37.50 -14.94
CA ILE A 47 9.97 -38.05 -14.84
C ILE A 47 9.38 -38.08 -16.25
N GLU A 48 9.08 -39.28 -16.75
CA GLU A 48 8.57 -39.47 -18.12
C GLU A 48 7.06 -39.81 -18.14
N ASP A 49 6.53 -40.37 -17.06
CA ASP A 49 5.17 -40.92 -17.00
C ASP A 49 4.08 -39.89 -16.66
N LEU A 50 4.45 -38.65 -16.33
CA LEU A 50 3.51 -37.58 -16.00
C LEU A 50 3.24 -36.70 -17.22
N ASN A 51 1.99 -36.65 -17.68
CA ASN A 51 1.63 -35.85 -18.84
C ASN A 51 1.41 -34.36 -18.50
N SER A 52 1.53 -33.51 -19.53
CA SER A 52 1.40 -32.05 -19.37
C SER A 52 -0.01 -31.56 -19.02
N GLU A 53 -1.06 -32.35 -19.28
CA GLU A 53 -2.44 -31.95 -19.00
C GLU A 53 -2.75 -32.03 -17.50
N ASP A 54 -2.27 -33.09 -16.85
CA ASP A 54 -2.41 -33.29 -15.40
C ASP A 54 -1.66 -32.22 -14.61
N ILE A 55 -0.49 -31.80 -15.09
CA ILE A 55 0.28 -30.69 -14.49
C ILE A 55 -0.52 -29.38 -14.48
N ASN A 56 -1.31 -29.13 -15.53
CA ASN A 56 -2.10 -27.90 -15.62
C ASN A 56 -3.31 -27.90 -14.67
N LYS A 57 -3.77 -29.09 -14.22
CA LYS A 57 -4.95 -29.26 -13.36
C LYS A 57 -4.59 -29.39 -11.88
N ALA A 58 -3.42 -29.94 -11.57
CA ALA A 58 -2.99 -30.18 -10.21
C ALA A 58 -2.53 -28.90 -9.50
N ASP A 59 -2.49 -28.96 -8.16
CA ASP A 59 -1.94 -27.90 -7.35
C ASP A 59 -0.42 -27.79 -7.58
N PRO A 60 0.09 -26.62 -8.00
CA PRO A 60 1.51 -26.48 -8.33
C PRO A 60 2.47 -26.72 -7.17
N LEU A 61 2.06 -26.45 -5.92
CA LEU A 61 2.89 -26.66 -4.73
C LEU A 61 2.95 -28.14 -4.35
N GLN A 62 1.83 -28.86 -4.51
CA GLN A 62 1.81 -30.31 -4.33
C GLN A 62 2.70 -31.02 -5.36
N LEU A 63 2.67 -30.58 -6.61
CA LEU A 63 3.56 -31.09 -7.65
C LEU A 63 5.03 -30.80 -7.32
N ALA A 64 5.35 -29.56 -6.94
CA ALA A 64 6.71 -29.19 -6.56
C ALA A 64 7.25 -30.05 -5.41
N GLN A 65 6.43 -30.29 -4.38
CA GLN A 65 6.79 -31.18 -3.27
C GLN A 65 7.01 -32.62 -3.75
N SER A 66 6.09 -33.15 -4.56
CA SER A 66 6.19 -34.52 -5.09
C SER A 66 7.45 -34.71 -5.96
N PHE A 67 7.84 -33.68 -6.72
CA PHE A 67 9.07 -33.71 -7.51
C PHE A 67 10.33 -33.71 -6.65
N LEU A 68 10.33 -32.95 -5.54
CA LEU A 68 11.42 -33.00 -4.57
C LEU A 68 11.52 -34.38 -3.93
N ASP A 69 10.38 -34.97 -3.53
CA ASP A 69 10.36 -36.28 -2.89
C ASP A 69 10.85 -37.38 -3.85
N TYR A 70 10.38 -37.39 -5.10
CA TYR A 70 10.90 -38.26 -6.15
C TYR A 70 12.40 -38.07 -6.39
N TYR A 71 12.86 -36.82 -6.46
CA TYR A 71 14.28 -36.52 -6.63
C TYR A 71 15.12 -37.04 -5.45
N LYS A 72 14.62 -36.88 -4.22
CA LYS A 72 15.27 -37.41 -3.02
C LYS A 72 15.39 -38.93 -3.07
N GLU A 73 14.28 -39.63 -3.36
CA GLU A 73 14.28 -41.10 -3.46
C GLU A 73 15.27 -41.61 -4.50
N LYS A 74 15.28 -41.01 -5.70
CA LYS A 74 16.16 -41.42 -6.80
C LYS A 74 17.65 -41.17 -6.54
N ASN A 75 17.99 -40.15 -5.75
CA ASN A 75 19.38 -39.70 -5.57
C ASN A 75 19.93 -39.94 -4.16
N HIS A 76 19.15 -40.51 -3.24
CA HIS A 76 19.51 -40.69 -1.83
C HIS A 76 20.85 -41.43 -1.68
N ASP A 77 20.93 -42.64 -2.22
CA ASP A 77 22.10 -43.53 -2.06
C ASP A 77 23.37 -42.88 -2.60
N SER A 78 23.28 -42.22 -3.76
CA SER A 78 24.42 -41.52 -4.36
C SER A 78 24.94 -40.37 -3.50
N VAL A 79 24.05 -39.61 -2.84
CA VAL A 79 24.45 -38.51 -1.95
C VAL A 79 24.97 -39.03 -0.61
N GLU A 80 24.36 -40.10 -0.09
CA GLU A 80 24.82 -40.78 1.12
C GLU A 80 26.25 -41.30 0.95
N ASP A 81 26.53 -42.02 -0.14
CA ASP A 81 27.87 -42.56 -0.44
C ASP A 81 28.90 -41.44 -0.55
N SER A 82 28.57 -40.34 -1.26
CA SER A 82 29.44 -39.16 -1.38
C SER A 82 29.74 -38.53 -0.02
N LEU A 83 28.75 -38.40 0.86
CA LEU A 83 28.92 -37.82 2.18
C LEU A 83 29.77 -38.72 3.09
N LEU A 84 29.54 -40.03 3.08
CA LEU A 84 30.31 -40.99 3.87
C LEU A 84 31.78 -41.03 3.44
N GLN A 85 32.05 -40.91 2.14
CA GLN A 85 33.41 -40.75 1.62
C GLN A 85 34.06 -39.45 2.09
N GLU A 86 33.35 -38.31 2.05
CA GLU A 86 33.86 -37.02 2.54
C GLU A 86 34.22 -37.05 4.04
N ILE A 87 33.46 -37.78 4.85
CA ILE A 87 33.71 -37.94 6.29
C ILE A 87 34.87 -38.94 6.56
N GLY A 88 35.35 -39.66 5.54
CA GLY A 88 36.48 -40.58 5.65
C GLY A 88 36.12 -41.95 6.21
N ILE A 89 34.85 -42.37 6.12
CA ILE A 89 34.41 -43.72 6.52
C ILE A 89 34.63 -44.66 5.34
N ALA A 90 35.75 -45.39 5.34
CA ALA A 90 36.06 -46.39 4.32
C ALA A 90 35.13 -47.62 4.39
N GLU A 91 34.86 -48.27 3.25
CA GLU A 91 34.00 -49.46 3.13
C GLU A 91 34.42 -50.64 4.03
N ASP A 92 35.70 -50.72 4.41
CA ASP A 92 36.30 -51.77 5.25
C ASP A 92 35.78 -51.77 6.71
N GLN A 93 35.34 -50.62 7.24
CA GLN A 93 35.00 -50.49 8.67
C GLN A 93 33.49 -50.66 8.98
N SER A 94 32.86 -51.77 8.56
CA SER A 94 31.41 -51.97 8.73
C SER A 94 30.94 -51.81 10.20
N SER A 95 31.72 -52.27 11.18
CA SER A 95 31.34 -52.18 12.60
C SER A 95 31.39 -50.76 13.19
N ILE A 96 32.24 -49.88 12.64
CA ILE A 96 32.33 -48.46 13.02
C ILE A 96 31.24 -47.67 12.28
N ARG A 97 30.98 -48.02 11.02
CA ARG A 97 29.87 -47.51 10.20
C ARG A 97 28.52 -47.75 10.88
N ASP A 98 28.26 -48.95 11.38
CA ASP A 98 27.02 -49.29 12.08
C ASP A 98 26.85 -48.53 13.42
N LYS A 99 27.94 -48.37 14.19
CA LYS A 99 27.91 -47.60 15.45
C LYS A 99 27.74 -46.11 15.22
N LEU A 100 28.47 -45.52 14.27
CA LEU A 100 28.32 -44.11 13.89
C LEU A 100 26.93 -43.85 13.30
N ASN A 101 26.41 -44.76 12.48
CA ASN A 101 25.04 -44.69 11.99
C ASN A 101 24.03 -44.71 13.14
N GLN A 102 24.25 -45.52 14.19
CA GLN A 102 23.34 -45.53 15.33
C GLN A 102 23.31 -44.18 16.10
N TYR A 103 24.45 -43.51 16.28
CA TYR A 103 24.56 -42.25 17.04
C TYR A 103 24.34 -40.98 16.20
N LEU A 104 24.65 -41.01 14.90
CA LEU A 104 24.61 -39.87 13.99
C LEU A 104 23.53 -39.99 12.91
N SER A 105 22.76 -41.09 12.86
CA SER A 105 21.73 -41.32 11.82
C SER A 105 20.84 -40.11 11.60
N SER A 106 20.37 -39.45 12.66
CA SER A 106 19.53 -38.26 12.54
C SER A 106 20.25 -37.07 11.92
N SER A 107 21.54 -36.87 12.24
CA SER A 107 22.35 -35.76 11.74
C SER A 107 22.80 -35.99 10.31
N ILE A 108 23.25 -37.21 10.00
CA ILE A 108 23.63 -37.64 8.65
C ILE A 108 22.42 -37.55 7.72
N LYS A 109 21.28 -38.11 8.13
CA LYS A 109 20.03 -38.00 7.37
C LYS A 109 19.65 -36.55 7.11
N LYS A 110 19.73 -35.68 8.12
CA LYS A 110 19.44 -34.25 7.97
C LYS A 110 20.39 -33.56 6.98
N GLU A 111 21.68 -33.89 7.00
CA GLU A 111 22.67 -33.36 6.06
C GLU A 111 22.40 -33.85 4.63
N ILE A 112 22.11 -35.14 4.44
CA ILE A 112 21.71 -35.72 3.15
C ILE A 112 20.47 -35.00 2.60
N ASP A 113 19.43 -34.86 3.42
CA ASP A 113 18.20 -34.16 3.07
C ASP A 113 18.47 -32.72 2.63
N GLN A 114 19.34 -31.99 3.36
CA GLN A 114 19.71 -30.62 3.02
C GLN A 114 20.51 -30.55 1.71
N ARG A 115 21.44 -31.47 1.48
CA ARG A 115 22.22 -31.52 0.23
C ARG A 115 21.32 -31.82 -0.97
N LEU A 116 20.40 -32.78 -0.84
CA LEU A 116 19.43 -33.11 -1.89
C LEU A 116 18.51 -31.91 -2.18
N GLU A 117 18.02 -31.24 -1.15
CA GLU A 117 17.17 -30.05 -1.32
C GLU A 117 17.91 -28.90 -2.01
N ARG A 118 19.19 -28.64 -1.66
CA ARG A 118 20.02 -27.64 -2.35
C ARG A 118 20.25 -28.01 -3.82
N LYS A 119 20.58 -29.27 -4.11
CA LYS A 119 20.76 -29.76 -5.50
C LYS A 119 19.47 -29.63 -6.31
N PHE A 120 18.33 -29.98 -5.73
CA PHE A 120 17.02 -29.79 -6.37
C PHE A 120 16.71 -28.31 -6.60
N SER A 121 17.01 -27.45 -5.63
CA SER A 121 16.81 -25.99 -5.74
C SER A 121 17.67 -25.41 -6.87
N LYS A 122 18.92 -25.85 -7.00
CA LYS A 122 19.80 -25.52 -8.13
C LYS A 122 19.17 -25.92 -9.46
N ILE A 123 18.66 -27.15 -9.58
CA ILE A 123 17.96 -27.62 -10.78
C ILE A 123 16.78 -26.69 -11.11
N VAL A 124 15.96 -26.34 -10.13
CA VAL A 124 14.83 -25.41 -10.33
C VAL A 124 15.31 -24.06 -10.86
N LEU A 125 16.31 -23.45 -10.21
CA LEU A 125 16.86 -22.16 -10.62
C LEU A 125 17.50 -22.20 -12.00
N ASP A 126 18.17 -23.29 -12.36
CA ASP A 126 18.78 -23.50 -13.69
C ASP A 126 17.75 -23.55 -14.82
N GLN A 127 16.47 -23.82 -14.51
CA GLN A 127 15.38 -23.77 -15.48
C GLN A 127 14.76 -22.36 -15.64
N ILE A 128 15.15 -21.39 -14.81
CA ILE A 128 14.74 -19.98 -14.88
C ILE A 128 15.61 -19.25 -15.90
N LYS A 129 15.53 -19.71 -17.15
CA LYS A 129 16.24 -19.13 -18.30
C LYS A 129 15.26 -18.43 -19.23
N LYS A 130 15.73 -17.31 -19.81
CA LYS A 130 14.99 -16.56 -20.83
C LYS A 130 14.83 -17.43 -22.08
N ASP A 131 13.60 -17.63 -22.51
CA ASP A 131 13.29 -18.12 -23.85
C ASP A 131 13.21 -16.94 -24.81
N ILE A 132 14.25 -16.78 -25.65
CA ILE A 132 14.39 -15.67 -26.59
C ILE A 132 13.20 -15.59 -27.56
N SER A 133 12.59 -16.72 -27.91
CA SER A 133 11.45 -16.76 -28.84
C SER A 133 10.18 -16.15 -28.25
N SER A 134 10.10 -16.06 -26.92
CA SER A 134 8.94 -15.54 -26.19
C SER A 134 9.07 -14.06 -25.77
N ILE A 135 10.17 -13.40 -26.14
CA ILE A 135 10.42 -11.99 -25.83
C ILE A 135 9.50 -11.09 -26.66
N ASN A 136 8.78 -10.19 -26.00
CA ASN A 136 7.94 -9.18 -26.65
C ASN A 136 8.46 -7.77 -26.35
N GLN A 137 9.23 -7.20 -27.28
CA GLN A 137 9.88 -5.90 -27.07
C GLN A 137 8.88 -4.74 -26.89
N THR A 138 7.73 -4.79 -27.56
CA THR A 138 6.70 -3.75 -27.46
C THR A 138 6.09 -3.72 -26.06
N GLU A 139 5.80 -4.89 -25.50
CA GLU A 139 5.32 -5.01 -24.12
C GLU A 139 6.39 -4.61 -23.11
N ILE A 140 7.64 -5.06 -23.30
CA ILE A 140 8.78 -4.69 -22.45
C ILE A 140 8.93 -3.17 -22.37
N ASN A 141 8.86 -2.47 -23.50
CA ASN A 141 9.02 -1.01 -23.52
C ASN A 141 7.96 -0.30 -22.67
N LYS A 142 6.72 -0.79 -22.68
CA LYS A 142 5.66 -0.27 -21.81
C LYS A 142 5.90 -0.62 -20.35
N LEU A 143 6.31 -1.86 -20.05
CA LEU A 143 6.61 -2.28 -18.68
C LEU A 143 7.78 -1.50 -18.05
N LYS A 144 8.78 -1.11 -18.86
CA LYS A 144 9.91 -0.27 -18.41
C LYS A 144 9.46 1.09 -17.89
N LEU A 145 8.29 1.60 -18.29
CA LEU A 145 7.73 2.85 -17.75
C LEU A 145 7.38 2.77 -16.26
N LEU A 146 7.30 1.56 -15.67
CA LEU A 146 7.19 1.40 -14.22
C LEU A 146 8.42 1.98 -13.50
N GLY A 147 9.61 1.91 -14.12
CA GLY A 147 10.85 2.44 -13.57
C GLY A 147 10.89 3.97 -13.48
N ASP A 148 10.01 4.67 -14.20
CA ASP A 148 9.87 6.13 -14.14
C ASP A 148 9.13 6.58 -12.88
N LEU A 149 8.33 5.68 -12.27
CA LEU A 149 7.56 5.97 -11.07
C LEU A 149 8.44 5.91 -9.81
N HIS A 150 8.07 6.70 -8.80
CA HIS A 150 8.79 6.79 -7.54
C HIS A 150 8.27 5.74 -6.54
N PHE A 151 9.01 4.64 -6.41
CA PHE A 151 8.77 3.62 -5.37
C PHE A 151 9.97 3.52 -4.45
N LYS A 152 9.71 3.42 -3.15
CA LYS A 152 10.76 3.22 -2.14
C LYS A 152 11.08 1.72 -1.98
N GLN A 153 10.03 0.90 -1.90
CA GLN A 153 10.17 -0.52 -1.66
C GLN A 153 9.33 -1.30 -2.67
N ILE A 154 9.84 -2.44 -3.11
CA ILE A 154 9.18 -3.32 -4.07
C ILE A 154 9.18 -4.73 -3.47
N LEU A 155 8.05 -5.41 -3.56
CA LEU A 155 7.91 -6.81 -3.21
C LEU A 155 7.84 -7.66 -4.47
N THR A 156 8.47 -8.84 -4.45
CA THR A 156 8.33 -9.82 -5.52
C THR A 156 8.47 -11.25 -5.01
N THR A 157 7.75 -12.17 -5.65
CA THR A 157 7.96 -13.62 -5.50
C THR A 157 8.77 -14.22 -6.65
N ASN A 158 9.29 -13.37 -7.55
CA ASN A 158 10.05 -13.81 -8.70
C ASN A 158 11.51 -14.04 -8.32
N TYR A 159 12.12 -15.10 -8.86
CA TYR A 159 13.54 -15.40 -8.68
C TYR A 159 14.42 -14.65 -9.69
N ASP A 160 13.89 -14.34 -10.88
CA ASP A 160 14.63 -13.68 -11.95
C ASP A 160 15.05 -12.24 -11.59
N ASN A 161 15.98 -11.67 -12.35
CA ASN A 161 16.51 -10.33 -12.08
C ASN A 161 15.90 -9.20 -12.95
N VAL A 162 14.69 -9.37 -13.49
CA VAL A 162 14.07 -8.37 -14.39
C VAL A 162 13.90 -7.02 -13.69
N LEU A 163 13.46 -7.02 -12.43
CA LEU A 163 13.16 -5.78 -11.72
C LEU A 163 14.41 -4.94 -11.52
N GLU A 164 15.46 -5.53 -10.96
CA GLU A 164 16.71 -4.85 -10.62
C GLU A 164 17.60 -4.56 -11.83
N LYS A 165 17.58 -5.38 -12.89
CA LYS A 165 18.46 -5.19 -14.07
C LYS A 165 17.79 -4.52 -15.26
N GLU A 166 16.47 -4.61 -15.41
CA GLU A 166 15.78 -4.08 -16.61
C GLU A 166 14.84 -2.91 -16.30
N ILE A 167 14.15 -2.93 -15.15
CA ILE A 167 13.15 -1.91 -14.80
C ILE A 167 13.76 -0.79 -13.95
N PHE A 168 14.50 -1.15 -12.90
CA PHE A 168 15.03 -0.21 -11.89
C PHE A 168 16.56 -0.08 -11.93
N SER A 169 17.20 -0.44 -13.04
CA SER A 169 18.65 -0.50 -13.20
C SER A 169 19.39 0.79 -12.83
N ASN A 170 18.78 1.95 -13.08
CA ASN A 170 19.38 3.27 -12.83
C ASN A 170 18.89 3.93 -11.53
N LYS A 171 18.26 3.17 -10.62
CA LYS A 171 17.59 3.71 -9.42
C LYS A 171 18.26 3.31 -8.10
N GLY A 172 19.37 2.56 -8.16
CA GLY A 172 20.17 2.24 -6.97
C GLY A 172 19.47 1.31 -5.97
N PHE A 173 18.54 0.47 -6.42
CA PHE A 173 17.86 -0.49 -5.55
C PHE A 173 18.82 -1.56 -5.03
N LYS A 174 18.78 -1.80 -3.72
CA LYS A 174 19.36 -2.99 -3.12
C LYS A 174 18.41 -4.17 -3.33
N VAL A 175 18.97 -5.36 -3.50
CA VAL A 175 18.19 -6.60 -3.56
C VAL A 175 18.38 -7.34 -2.24
N LEU A 176 17.26 -7.67 -1.58
CA LEU A 176 17.25 -8.44 -0.35
C LEU A 176 16.41 -9.70 -0.57
N SER A 177 16.99 -10.86 -0.32
CA SER A 177 16.36 -12.17 -0.47
C SER A 177 16.59 -13.01 0.77
N LEU A 178 15.71 -13.97 1.00
CA LEU A 178 15.93 -15.01 2.01
C LEU A 178 17.06 -15.95 1.59
N GLY A 179 17.75 -16.53 2.57
CA GLY A 179 18.80 -17.54 2.42
C GLY A 179 20.24 -17.07 2.52
N ASN A 180 20.50 -15.77 2.70
CA ASN A 180 21.87 -15.22 2.69
C ASN A 180 22.32 -14.64 4.04
N GLY A 181 21.45 -14.66 5.06
CA GLY A 181 21.68 -13.88 6.29
C GLY A 181 21.34 -12.39 6.13
N ASP A 182 20.95 -11.99 4.92
CA ASP A 182 20.51 -10.64 4.60
C ASP A 182 19.09 -10.33 5.09
N GLU A 183 18.35 -11.33 5.61
CA GLU A 183 16.98 -11.15 6.09
C GLU A 183 16.91 -10.19 7.27
N LEU A 184 18.02 -10.07 7.99
CA LEU A 184 18.19 -9.15 9.11
C LEU A 184 18.54 -7.71 8.66
N ASN A 185 19.00 -7.54 7.41
CA ASN A 185 19.43 -6.26 6.83
C ASN A 185 18.23 -5.43 6.30
N TRP A 186 17.02 -5.71 6.76
CA TRP A 186 15.83 -4.95 6.38
C TRP A 186 15.94 -3.50 6.85
N ASP A 187 16.04 -2.57 5.90
CA ASP A 187 16.12 -1.13 6.16
C ASP A 187 14.90 -0.41 5.54
N ASP A 188 14.05 0.12 6.42
CA ASP A 188 12.83 0.83 6.05
C ASP A 188 13.10 2.15 5.31
N SER A 189 14.33 2.68 5.33
CA SER A 189 14.73 3.93 4.66
C SER A 189 15.29 3.71 3.25
N SER A 190 15.76 2.49 2.95
CA SER A 190 16.44 2.16 1.71
C SER A 190 15.52 1.94 0.50
N HIS A 191 16.05 2.19 -0.71
CA HIS A 191 15.43 1.72 -1.95
C HIS A 191 15.72 0.22 -2.10
N THR A 192 14.74 -0.64 -1.82
CA THR A 192 14.97 -2.09 -1.74
C THR A 192 13.91 -2.91 -2.47
N ILE A 193 14.38 -3.91 -3.23
CA ILE A 193 13.57 -4.99 -3.81
C ILE A 193 13.68 -6.20 -2.89
N TYR A 194 12.57 -6.58 -2.27
CA TYR A 194 12.48 -7.75 -1.42
C TYR A 194 11.96 -8.95 -2.21
N LYS A 195 12.80 -9.97 -2.36
CA LYS A 195 12.50 -11.21 -3.09
C LYS A 195 12.14 -12.30 -2.08
N ILE A 196 10.84 -12.50 -1.90
CA ILE A 196 10.29 -13.36 -0.84
C ILE A 196 10.66 -14.82 -1.09
N HIS A 197 10.61 -15.28 -2.34
CA HIS A 197 10.85 -16.69 -2.65
C HIS A 197 12.34 -17.02 -2.89
N GLY A 198 13.24 -16.06 -2.70
CA GLY A 198 14.66 -16.21 -2.99
C GLY A 198 15.09 -15.55 -4.29
N ASP A 199 16.34 -15.77 -4.66
CA ASP A 199 17.00 -15.15 -5.82
C ASP A 199 17.65 -16.22 -6.71
N VAL A 200 17.63 -16.01 -8.03
CA VAL A 200 18.23 -16.94 -9.00
C VAL A 200 19.74 -17.16 -8.78
N THR A 201 20.42 -16.26 -8.08
CA THR A 201 21.85 -16.37 -7.75
C THR A 201 22.14 -17.17 -6.48
N ASN A 202 21.11 -17.58 -5.72
CA ASN A 202 21.27 -18.29 -4.46
C ASN A 202 20.43 -19.57 -4.39
N GLU A 203 21.09 -20.73 -4.48
CA GLU A 203 20.48 -22.06 -4.38
C GLU A 203 20.23 -22.54 -2.94
N ASN A 204 20.69 -21.80 -1.92
CA ASN A 204 20.68 -22.30 -0.54
C ASN A 204 19.29 -22.28 0.12
N GLU A 205 18.44 -21.29 -0.15
CA GLU A 205 17.08 -21.21 0.42
C GLU A 205 16.08 -20.54 -0.51
N ILE A 206 15.68 -21.24 -1.58
CA ILE A 206 14.50 -20.85 -2.37
C ILE A 206 13.22 -21.34 -1.72
N ILE A 207 12.10 -20.66 -1.99
CA ILE A 207 10.76 -21.13 -1.64
C ILE A 207 10.06 -21.64 -2.89
N PHE A 208 9.99 -22.96 -3.06
CA PHE A 208 9.35 -23.60 -4.22
C PHE A 208 8.41 -24.76 -3.82
N THR A 209 8.78 -25.53 -2.79
CA THR A 209 8.04 -26.72 -2.33
C THR A 209 7.22 -26.45 -1.07
N HIS A 210 6.20 -27.28 -0.79
CA HIS A 210 5.35 -27.11 0.39
C HIS A 210 6.15 -27.07 1.71
N ALA A 211 7.16 -27.92 1.85
CA ALA A 211 8.06 -27.92 3.01
C ALA A 211 8.83 -26.60 3.17
N GLN A 212 9.27 -25.99 2.07
CA GLN A 212 9.97 -24.70 2.08
C GLN A 212 9.04 -23.54 2.45
N TYR A 213 7.81 -23.54 1.96
CA TYR A 213 6.77 -22.59 2.40
C TYR A 213 6.53 -22.72 3.91
N TYR A 214 6.40 -23.95 4.43
CA TYR A 214 6.25 -24.18 5.86
C TYR A 214 7.46 -23.66 6.66
N LYS A 215 8.68 -23.91 6.17
CA LYS A 215 9.91 -23.39 6.77
C LYS A 215 9.89 -21.86 6.82
N PHE A 216 9.50 -21.21 5.74
CA PHE A 216 9.30 -19.75 5.68
C PHE A 216 8.36 -19.25 6.78
N MET A 217 7.20 -19.91 6.90
CA MET A 217 6.16 -19.57 7.86
C MET A 217 6.54 -19.76 9.34
N HIS A 218 7.63 -20.47 9.65
CA HIS A 218 8.00 -20.75 11.04
C HIS A 218 9.39 -20.25 11.44
N GLN A 219 10.35 -20.12 10.51
CA GLN A 219 11.75 -19.85 10.85
C GLN A 219 12.16 -18.38 10.62
N PHE A 220 11.50 -17.63 9.74
CA PHE A 220 11.89 -16.27 9.38
C PHE A 220 11.03 -15.21 10.09
N GLY A 221 10.95 -15.30 11.43
CA GLY A 221 10.05 -14.48 12.25
C GLY A 221 10.30 -12.97 12.13
N TYR A 222 11.57 -12.54 12.03
CA TYR A 222 11.92 -11.13 11.87
C TYR A 222 11.46 -10.57 10.51
N PHE A 223 11.86 -11.22 9.41
CA PHE A 223 11.46 -10.83 8.06
C PHE A 223 9.95 -10.80 7.90
N ARG A 224 9.24 -11.81 8.42
CA ARG A 224 7.77 -11.85 8.38
C ARG A 224 7.15 -10.68 9.16
N SER A 225 7.68 -10.35 10.33
CA SER A 225 7.20 -9.19 11.10
C SER A 225 7.40 -7.89 10.34
N LYS A 226 8.56 -7.71 9.68
CA LYS A 226 8.83 -6.54 8.83
C LYS A 226 7.93 -6.48 7.60
N LEU A 227 7.72 -7.60 6.92
CA LEU A 227 6.80 -7.72 5.80
C LEU A 227 5.36 -7.40 6.23
N TYR A 228 4.93 -7.87 7.39
CA TYR A 228 3.65 -7.50 7.99
C TYR A 228 3.55 -5.99 8.24
N THR A 229 4.57 -5.39 8.87
CA THR A 229 4.63 -3.93 9.08
C THR A 229 4.54 -3.17 7.75
N LEU A 230 5.28 -3.59 6.72
CA LEU A 230 5.25 -2.98 5.39
C LEU A 230 3.86 -3.02 4.76
N LEU A 231 3.21 -4.19 4.77
CA LEU A 231 1.84 -4.35 4.27
C LEU A 231 0.83 -3.52 5.08
N SER A 232 1.09 -3.35 6.38
CA SER A 232 0.22 -2.58 7.27
C SER A 232 0.39 -1.06 7.17
N SER A 233 1.54 -0.55 6.74
CA SER A 233 1.80 0.90 6.68
C SER A 233 1.68 1.49 5.27
N ASN A 234 1.55 0.64 4.24
CA ASN A 234 1.54 1.06 2.84
C ASN A 234 0.29 0.58 2.09
N ILE A 235 0.10 1.17 0.91
CA ILE A 235 -0.86 0.68 -0.08
C ILE A 235 -0.14 -0.31 -0.99
N ILE A 236 -0.77 -1.45 -1.22
CA ILE A 236 -0.14 -2.56 -1.96
C ILE A 236 -0.77 -2.68 -3.33
N LEU A 237 0.06 -2.60 -4.37
CA LEU A 237 -0.36 -2.73 -5.77
C LEU A 237 0.14 -4.05 -6.35
N MET A 238 -0.73 -5.06 -6.38
CA MET A 238 -0.43 -6.41 -6.87
C MET A 238 -0.57 -6.49 -8.39
N MET A 239 0.51 -6.89 -9.08
CA MET A 239 0.60 -6.91 -10.54
C MET A 239 1.28 -8.17 -11.06
N GLY A 240 0.70 -8.79 -12.10
CA GLY A 240 1.23 -10.05 -12.64
C GLY A 240 1.24 -11.19 -11.61
N TYR A 241 0.36 -11.08 -10.61
CA TYR A 241 0.33 -11.92 -9.41
C TYR A 241 -0.99 -12.69 -9.35
N GLY A 242 -0.94 -13.98 -8.99
CA GLY A 242 -2.14 -14.75 -8.69
C GLY A 242 -2.42 -14.68 -7.19
N PHE A 243 -3.65 -14.39 -6.77
CA PHE A 243 -3.97 -14.26 -5.35
C PHE A 243 -3.69 -15.54 -4.54
N ASN A 244 -3.79 -16.73 -5.17
CA ASN A 244 -3.67 -18.04 -4.53
C ASN A 244 -2.30 -18.41 -3.94
N ASP A 245 -1.32 -17.51 -3.90
CA ASP A 245 -0.03 -17.78 -3.27
C ASP A 245 -0.17 -17.86 -1.73
N ILE A 246 0.24 -18.99 -1.16
CA ILE A 246 0.10 -19.30 0.26
C ILE A 246 0.87 -18.32 1.17
N ASN A 247 2.06 -17.87 0.77
CA ASN A 247 2.90 -17.00 1.62
C ASN A 247 2.21 -15.66 1.87
N ILE A 248 1.54 -15.16 0.84
CA ILE A 248 0.87 -13.87 0.90
C ILE A 248 -0.49 -14.00 1.51
N HIS A 249 -1.26 -15.03 1.15
CA HIS A 249 -2.52 -15.32 1.82
C HIS A 249 -2.39 -15.33 3.34
N GLN A 250 -1.37 -15.97 3.90
CA GLN A 250 -1.27 -16.06 5.35
C GLN A 250 -0.95 -14.73 6.03
N ILE A 251 0.03 -13.97 5.52
CA ILE A 251 0.40 -12.66 6.10
C ILE A 251 -0.74 -11.65 5.87
N TYR A 252 -1.38 -11.73 4.71
CA TYR A 252 -2.54 -10.95 4.36
C TYR A 252 -3.75 -11.23 5.26
N PHE A 253 -4.11 -12.50 5.46
CA PHE A 253 -5.23 -12.87 6.32
C PHE A 253 -4.94 -12.60 7.78
N GLN A 254 -3.67 -12.72 8.20
CA GLN A 254 -3.25 -12.24 9.51
C GLN A 254 -3.53 -10.73 9.64
N PHE A 255 -3.13 -9.93 8.64
CA PHE A 255 -3.40 -8.50 8.62
C PHE A 255 -4.91 -8.19 8.66
N ILE A 256 -5.71 -8.81 7.79
CA ILE A 256 -7.16 -8.60 7.78
C ILE A 256 -7.73 -8.97 9.15
N ARG A 257 -7.46 -10.17 9.68
CA ARG A 257 -7.98 -10.58 11.00
C ARG A 257 -7.61 -9.60 12.11
N ASP A 258 -6.37 -9.12 12.12
CA ASP A 258 -5.85 -8.28 13.19
C ASP A 258 -6.40 -6.82 13.10
N TYR A 259 -6.90 -6.39 11.93
CA TYR A 259 -7.38 -5.02 11.68
C TYR A 259 -8.86 -4.90 11.23
N ASP A 260 -9.58 -5.99 10.91
CA ASP A 260 -10.98 -5.98 10.42
C ASP A 260 -12.00 -5.54 11.48
N ASN A 261 -11.61 -5.51 12.76
CA ASN A 261 -12.42 -4.95 13.85
C ASN A 261 -12.27 -3.43 14.01
N ASP A 262 -11.35 -2.80 13.27
CA ASP A 262 -11.03 -1.39 13.39
C ASP A 262 -11.57 -0.66 12.14
N SER A 263 -12.60 0.16 12.32
CA SER A 263 -13.22 0.99 11.26
C SER A 263 -12.28 2.01 10.63
N SER A 264 -11.01 2.03 11.04
CA SER A 264 -9.91 2.87 10.54
C SER A 264 -9.12 2.28 9.37
N LEU A 265 -9.39 1.04 8.95
CA LEU A 265 -8.88 0.54 7.67
C LEU A 265 -9.57 1.31 6.53
N GLY A 266 -8.90 2.35 6.03
CA GLY A 266 -9.34 2.99 4.79
C GLY A 266 -9.57 1.94 3.71
N GLU A 267 -10.72 1.99 3.05
CA GLU A 267 -11.26 0.92 2.19
C GLU A 267 -10.35 0.53 1.00
N LYS A 268 -9.27 1.28 0.77
CA LYS A 268 -8.43 1.26 -0.43
C LYS A 268 -6.96 0.93 -0.18
N LYS A 269 -6.66 -0.09 0.64
CA LYS A 269 -5.28 -0.50 0.91
C LYS A 269 -4.68 -1.46 -0.11
N PHE A 270 -5.46 -2.43 -0.57
CA PHE A 270 -4.96 -3.46 -1.48
C PHE A 270 -5.59 -3.28 -2.85
N TYR A 271 -4.74 -3.22 -3.86
CA TYR A 271 -5.13 -3.19 -5.26
C TYR A 271 -4.60 -4.43 -5.97
N MET A 272 -5.43 -5.07 -6.78
CA MET A 272 -5.02 -6.17 -7.63
C MET A 272 -5.40 -5.91 -9.07
N VAL A 273 -4.39 -5.93 -9.95
CA VAL A 273 -4.57 -5.76 -11.39
C VAL A 273 -4.89 -7.11 -12.01
N LEU A 274 -6.10 -7.25 -12.58
CA LEU A 274 -6.54 -8.44 -13.30
C LEU A 274 -6.65 -8.11 -14.79
N THR A 275 -5.96 -8.89 -15.61
CA THR A 275 -5.94 -8.73 -17.06
C THR A 275 -7.06 -9.53 -17.72
N GLN A 276 -7.27 -9.27 -19.01
CA GLN A 276 -8.18 -10.03 -19.84
C GLN A 276 -7.85 -11.55 -19.86
N ARG A 277 -6.58 -11.92 -19.69
CA ARG A 277 -6.15 -13.33 -19.60
C ARG A 277 -6.71 -14.03 -18.37
N GLU A 278 -6.74 -13.37 -17.20
CA GLU A 278 -7.38 -13.94 -16.00
C GLU A 278 -8.88 -14.10 -16.21
N LYS A 279 -9.53 -13.12 -16.85
CA LYS A 279 -10.96 -13.18 -17.18
C LYS A 279 -11.30 -14.38 -18.07
N GLU A 280 -10.48 -14.63 -19.09
CA GLU A 280 -10.63 -15.78 -19.99
C GLU A 280 -10.31 -17.11 -19.30
N LYS A 281 -9.32 -17.12 -18.40
CA LYS A 281 -8.98 -18.31 -17.59
C LYS A 281 -10.15 -18.73 -16.70
N TRP A 282 -10.74 -17.78 -15.98
CA TRP A 282 -11.81 -18.07 -15.01
C TRP A 282 -13.20 -18.14 -15.63
N LYS A 283 -13.39 -17.67 -16.87
CA LYS A 283 -14.66 -17.74 -17.61
C LYS A 283 -15.85 -17.26 -16.75
N SER A 284 -16.87 -18.10 -16.57
CA SER A 284 -18.05 -17.81 -15.75
C SER A 284 -17.76 -17.64 -14.25
N TYR A 285 -16.61 -18.12 -13.76
CA TYR A 285 -16.19 -17.93 -12.36
C TYR A 285 -15.59 -16.54 -12.11
N PHE A 286 -15.17 -15.79 -13.14
CA PHE A 286 -14.49 -14.51 -12.96
C PHE A 286 -15.27 -13.49 -12.09
N PRO A 287 -16.60 -13.29 -12.25
CA PRO A 287 -17.35 -12.42 -11.36
C PRO A 287 -17.36 -12.89 -9.89
N TYR A 288 -17.38 -14.20 -9.65
CA TYR A 288 -17.31 -14.77 -8.29
C TYR A 288 -15.92 -14.62 -7.69
N TYR A 289 -14.88 -14.79 -8.51
CA TYR A 289 -13.51 -14.52 -8.09
C TYR A 289 -13.31 -13.06 -7.67
N LYS A 290 -13.91 -12.10 -8.39
CA LYS A 290 -13.91 -10.68 -7.96
C LYS A 290 -14.63 -10.48 -6.63
N ARG A 291 -15.78 -11.13 -6.42
CA ARG A 291 -16.49 -11.09 -5.12
C ARG A 291 -15.66 -11.68 -3.99
N TYR A 292 -14.93 -12.77 -4.27
CA TYR A 292 -13.99 -13.37 -3.33
C TYR A 292 -12.87 -12.39 -2.96
N LEU A 293 -12.23 -11.73 -3.93
CA LEU A 293 -11.23 -10.68 -3.66
C LEU A 293 -11.81 -9.49 -2.88
N ALA A 294 -13.01 -9.04 -3.24
CA ALA A 294 -13.69 -7.94 -2.56
C ALA A 294 -14.06 -8.30 -1.10
N SER A 295 -14.42 -9.57 -0.83
CA SER A 295 -14.68 -10.04 0.55
C SER A 295 -13.45 -9.93 1.46
N TYR A 296 -12.27 -9.85 0.85
CA TYR A 296 -11.02 -9.62 1.53
C TYR A 296 -10.56 -8.16 1.53
N LYS A 297 -11.36 -7.21 1.04
CA LYS A 297 -10.98 -5.78 0.91
C LYS A 297 -9.90 -5.51 -0.16
N ILE A 298 -9.85 -6.34 -1.20
CA ILE A 298 -8.98 -6.14 -2.36
C ILE A 298 -9.74 -5.42 -3.47
N ASN A 299 -9.25 -4.24 -3.83
CA ASN A 299 -9.76 -3.42 -4.93
C ASN A 299 -9.25 -3.95 -6.26
N VAL A 300 -10.14 -4.48 -7.08
CA VAL A 300 -9.77 -5.06 -8.38
C VAL A 300 -9.74 -3.98 -9.45
N ILE A 301 -8.62 -3.87 -10.17
CA ILE A 301 -8.46 -3.04 -11.36
C ILE A 301 -8.46 -3.97 -12.58
N GLU A 302 -9.51 -3.89 -13.40
CA GLU A 302 -9.61 -4.66 -14.64
C GLU A 302 -8.92 -3.92 -15.79
N VAL A 303 -8.02 -4.62 -16.49
CA VAL A 303 -7.19 -4.05 -17.57
C VAL A 303 -7.14 -4.99 -18.76
N SER A 304 -6.82 -4.47 -19.94
CA SER A 304 -6.63 -5.33 -21.13
C SER A 304 -5.39 -6.20 -20.96
N THR A 305 -4.25 -5.54 -20.76
CA THR A 305 -2.94 -6.15 -20.57
C THR A 305 -2.18 -5.40 -19.48
N LEU A 306 -1.28 -6.10 -18.78
CA LEU A 306 -0.42 -5.47 -17.78
C LEU A 306 0.49 -4.38 -18.38
N PRO A 307 1.13 -4.56 -19.55
CA PRO A 307 1.88 -3.50 -20.20
C PRO A 307 1.07 -2.23 -20.51
N ASP A 308 -0.17 -2.37 -21.00
CA ASP A 308 -1.05 -1.21 -21.26
C ASP A 308 -1.39 -0.46 -19.98
N PHE A 309 -1.69 -1.20 -18.91
CA PHE A 309 -1.93 -0.61 -17.59
C PHE A 309 -0.75 0.20 -17.08
N ILE A 310 0.47 -0.34 -17.17
CA ILE A 310 1.67 0.39 -16.73
C ILE A 310 1.88 1.67 -17.54
N ALA A 311 1.64 1.63 -18.86
CA ALA A 311 1.73 2.82 -19.70
C ALA A 311 0.68 3.88 -19.29
N ALA A 312 -0.57 3.48 -19.11
CA ALA A 312 -1.65 4.35 -18.68
C ALA A 312 -1.42 4.92 -17.26
N LEU A 313 -0.93 4.10 -16.34
CA LEU A 313 -0.59 4.51 -14.97
C LEU A 313 0.53 5.54 -14.99
N SER A 314 1.61 5.27 -15.73
CA SER A 314 2.75 6.18 -15.88
C SER A 314 2.35 7.52 -16.50
N GLU A 315 1.49 7.51 -17.52
CA GLU A 315 0.94 8.73 -18.10
C GLU A 315 0.11 9.52 -17.08
N LYS A 316 -0.85 8.89 -16.39
CA LYS A 316 -1.70 9.57 -15.41
C LYS A 316 -0.91 10.12 -14.22
N VAL A 317 0.08 9.39 -13.71
CA VAL A 317 0.96 9.88 -12.64
C VAL A 317 1.74 11.09 -13.14
N ARG A 318 2.35 11.02 -14.32
CA ARG A 318 3.08 12.15 -14.92
C ARG A 318 2.20 13.38 -15.13
N THR A 319 0.97 13.20 -15.61
CA THR A 319 0.00 14.29 -15.76
C THR A 319 -0.37 14.90 -14.41
N ALA A 320 -0.62 14.07 -13.39
CA ALA A 320 -0.91 14.52 -12.04
C ALA A 320 0.28 15.27 -11.42
N GLU A 321 1.51 14.75 -11.56
CA GLU A 321 2.75 15.40 -11.12
C GLU A 321 2.98 16.73 -11.86
N ALA A 322 2.67 16.80 -13.16
CA ALA A 322 2.79 18.02 -13.98
C ALA A 322 1.73 19.07 -13.63
N SER A 323 0.49 18.66 -13.36
CA SER A 323 -0.56 19.57 -12.86
C SER A 323 -0.24 20.10 -11.45
N SER A 324 0.49 19.31 -10.68
CA SER A 324 0.99 19.64 -9.33
C SER A 324 2.35 20.36 -9.35
N ASP A 325 2.96 20.57 -10.51
CA ASP A 325 4.30 21.17 -10.62
C ASP A 325 4.28 22.65 -10.22
N LEU A 326 5.26 23.06 -9.41
CA LEU A 326 5.50 24.46 -9.04
C LEU A 326 6.26 25.20 -10.13
N SER A 327 6.82 24.53 -11.13
CA SER A 327 7.67 25.16 -12.15
C SER A 327 6.96 26.29 -12.93
N TYR A 328 5.64 26.22 -13.12
CA TYR A 328 4.86 27.34 -13.67
C TYR A 328 4.75 28.51 -12.70
N LEU A 329 4.53 28.25 -11.40
CA LEU A 329 4.48 29.29 -10.37
C LEU A 329 5.85 29.95 -10.20
N PHE A 330 6.94 29.16 -10.18
CA PHE A 330 8.30 29.69 -10.16
C PHE A 330 8.68 30.46 -11.43
N LYS A 331 8.11 30.13 -12.60
CA LYS A 331 8.27 30.94 -13.83
C LYS A 331 7.47 32.23 -13.79
N GLN A 332 6.25 32.22 -13.22
CA GLN A 332 5.46 33.43 -13.03
C GLN A 332 6.10 34.38 -12.01
N GLU A 333 6.72 33.81 -10.98
CA GLU A 333 7.40 34.51 -9.88
C GLU A 333 8.94 34.51 -10.06
N GLU A 334 9.45 34.29 -11.28
CA GLU A 334 10.90 34.07 -11.55
C GLU A 334 11.76 35.27 -11.15
N GLU A 335 11.18 36.47 -11.16
CA GLU A 335 11.80 37.73 -10.72
C GLU A 335 11.46 38.12 -9.27
N ASN A 336 10.61 37.34 -8.59
CA ASN A 336 10.13 37.64 -7.24
C ASN A 336 10.90 36.86 -6.18
N GLU A 337 12.07 37.39 -5.80
CA GLU A 337 12.93 36.82 -4.76
C GLU A 337 12.19 36.61 -3.41
N LEU A 338 11.16 37.43 -3.14
CA LEU A 338 10.34 37.35 -1.94
C LEU A 338 9.47 36.10 -1.91
N PHE A 339 8.95 35.63 -3.05
CA PHE A 339 8.16 34.38 -3.14
C PHE A 339 8.96 33.17 -2.67
N THR A 340 10.17 33.01 -3.23
CA THR A 340 11.06 31.90 -2.89
C THR A 340 11.52 32.00 -1.43
N THR A 341 11.86 33.20 -0.97
CA THR A 341 12.30 33.44 0.40
C THR A 341 11.21 33.09 1.41
N ILE A 342 9.97 33.52 1.19
CA ILE A 342 8.84 33.20 2.07
C ILE A 342 8.62 31.69 2.14
N LEU A 343 8.60 30.99 0.99
CA LEU A 343 8.40 29.54 1.00
C LEU A 343 9.51 28.81 1.75
N LEU A 344 10.78 29.18 1.52
CA LEU A 344 11.92 28.62 2.26
C LEU A 344 11.79 28.86 3.76
N ASP A 345 11.48 30.09 4.17
CA ASP A 345 11.28 30.47 5.57
C ASP A 345 10.16 29.66 6.24
N VAL A 346 9.04 29.44 5.54
CA VAL A 346 7.93 28.61 6.03
C VAL A 346 8.38 27.17 6.22
N ILE A 347 9.08 26.61 5.24
CA ILE A 347 9.57 25.23 5.28
C ILE A 347 10.67 25.04 6.35
N GLU A 348 11.43 26.07 6.68
CA GLU A 348 12.50 26.06 7.69
C GLU A 348 12.03 26.45 9.11
N ASN A 349 10.77 26.85 9.28
CA ASN A 349 10.23 27.40 10.53
C ASN A 349 11.01 28.64 11.02
N ASN A 350 11.36 29.53 10.10
CA ASN A 350 11.97 30.80 10.49
C ASN A 350 10.93 31.62 11.27
N LYS A 351 11.21 32.07 12.49
CA LYS A 351 10.23 32.82 13.30
C LYS A 351 10.05 34.28 12.84
N ALA A 352 10.95 34.78 11.99
CA ALA A 352 10.96 36.17 11.52
C ALA A 352 10.36 36.35 10.11
N ILE A 353 9.57 35.39 9.61
CA ILE A 353 8.96 35.46 8.26
C ILE A 353 8.17 36.75 8.11
N LYS A 354 8.50 37.52 7.08
CA LYS A 354 7.75 38.72 6.71
C LYS A 354 6.52 38.33 5.91
N LEU A 355 5.41 39.00 6.19
CA LEU A 355 4.23 38.94 5.36
C LEU A 355 4.38 39.93 4.20
N SER A 356 3.83 39.60 3.04
CA SER A 356 3.80 40.49 1.88
C SER A 356 2.47 41.23 1.81
N ASP A 357 2.48 42.52 1.49
CA ASP A 357 1.26 43.28 1.19
C ASP A 357 0.71 43.01 -0.22
N ASP A 358 1.46 42.27 -1.06
CA ASP A 358 1.05 41.93 -2.42
C ASP A 358 -0.01 40.80 -2.40
N ARG A 359 -1.20 41.14 -2.91
CA ARG A 359 -2.34 40.21 -2.98
C ARG A 359 -2.09 39.02 -3.89
N THR A 360 -1.48 39.24 -5.05
CA THR A 360 -1.20 38.19 -6.03
C THR A 360 -0.17 37.22 -5.46
N LEU A 361 0.89 37.77 -4.85
CA LEU A 361 1.91 36.98 -4.20
C LEU A 361 1.33 36.11 -3.08
N ASN A 362 0.48 36.67 -2.22
CA ASN A 362 -0.13 35.92 -1.11
C ASN A 362 -1.02 34.76 -1.60
N VAL A 363 -1.80 34.97 -2.66
CA VAL A 363 -2.59 33.89 -3.28
C VAL A 363 -1.66 32.82 -3.87
N ASN A 364 -0.60 33.23 -4.56
CA ASN A 364 0.39 32.30 -5.13
C ASN A 364 1.15 31.52 -4.05
N ILE A 365 1.41 32.13 -2.88
CA ILE A 365 1.96 31.43 -1.72
C ILE A 365 0.99 30.35 -1.25
N LEU A 366 -0.29 30.65 -1.06
CA LEU A 366 -1.28 29.62 -0.65
C LEU A 366 -1.36 28.48 -1.66
N LYS A 367 -1.38 28.77 -2.98
CA LYS A 367 -1.30 27.74 -4.04
C LYS A 367 -0.06 26.88 -3.90
N ALA A 368 1.08 27.50 -3.66
CA ALA A 368 2.34 26.78 -3.55
C ALA A 368 2.36 25.90 -2.31
N LEU A 369 1.85 26.38 -1.17
CA LEU A 369 1.71 25.59 0.05
C LEU A 369 0.79 24.38 -0.18
N HIS A 370 -0.38 24.57 -0.80
CA HIS A 370 -1.30 23.47 -1.11
C HIS A 370 -0.62 22.41 -1.99
N LYS A 371 0.08 22.84 -3.05
CA LYS A 371 0.85 21.95 -3.93
C LYS A 371 1.96 21.20 -3.20
N ILE A 372 2.70 21.86 -2.31
CA ILE A 372 3.75 21.23 -1.49
C ILE A 372 3.14 20.18 -0.56
N TYR A 373 2.00 20.48 0.06
CA TYR A 373 1.30 19.56 0.94
C TYR A 373 0.85 18.29 0.20
N LYS A 374 0.22 18.43 -0.97
CA LYS A 374 -0.22 17.30 -1.81
C LYS A 374 0.93 16.58 -2.53
N GLY A 375 2.02 17.28 -2.82
CA GLY A 375 3.17 16.80 -3.59
C GLY A 375 4.51 16.95 -2.86
N PRO A 376 4.81 16.10 -1.88
CA PRO A 376 6.00 16.23 -1.04
C PRO A 376 7.35 16.26 -1.76
N TYR A 377 7.43 15.48 -2.83
CA TYR A 377 8.60 15.36 -3.69
C TYR A 377 9.07 16.70 -4.26
N ILE A 378 8.20 17.72 -4.28
CA ILE A 378 8.55 19.06 -4.75
C ILE A 378 9.67 19.68 -3.90
N LEU A 379 9.74 19.35 -2.61
CA LEU A 379 10.80 19.83 -1.72
C LEU A 379 12.19 19.28 -2.06
N ASN A 380 12.28 18.18 -2.81
CA ASN A 380 13.54 17.65 -3.34
C ASN A 380 14.06 18.45 -4.55
N LYS A 381 13.25 19.32 -5.16
CA LYS A 381 13.61 20.12 -6.33
C LYS A 381 14.13 21.51 -5.92
N ARG A 382 14.81 22.20 -6.83
CA ARG A 382 15.11 23.63 -6.67
C ARG A 382 13.81 24.43 -6.57
N PRO A 383 13.75 25.48 -5.74
CA PRO A 383 14.83 26.06 -4.93
C PRO A 383 15.07 25.38 -3.58
N PHE A 384 14.20 24.47 -3.14
CA PHE A 384 14.20 23.91 -1.79
C PHE A 384 15.37 22.96 -1.52
N ASN A 385 15.68 22.06 -2.47
CA ASN A 385 16.75 21.05 -2.37
C ASN A 385 16.78 20.30 -1.00
N LYS A 386 15.63 20.16 -0.35
CA LYS A 386 15.50 19.41 0.90
C LYS A 386 15.23 17.97 0.54
N SER A 387 16.21 17.09 0.74
CA SER A 387 16.01 15.63 0.69
C SER A 387 15.10 15.21 1.84
N ILE A 388 13.79 15.16 1.61
CA ILE A 388 12.85 14.67 2.63
C ILE A 388 12.83 13.15 2.57
N GLU A 389 13.48 12.52 3.55
CA GLU A 389 13.48 11.08 3.73
C GLU A 389 12.21 10.65 4.51
N GLY A 390 11.02 10.75 3.90
CA GLY A 390 9.78 10.30 4.54
C GLY A 390 8.48 10.86 3.96
N ASN A 391 7.35 10.45 4.55
CA ASN A 391 6.03 11.00 4.27
C ASN A 391 5.93 12.40 4.90
N ILE A 392 5.63 13.45 4.13
CA ILE A 392 5.60 14.85 4.64
C ILE A 392 4.60 15.06 5.78
N LEU A 393 3.62 14.16 5.89
CA LEU A 393 2.64 14.11 6.98
C LEU A 393 3.25 13.89 8.37
N GLU A 394 4.55 13.61 8.49
CA GLU A 394 5.24 13.43 9.79
C GLU A 394 6.37 14.45 10.04
N SER A 395 6.42 15.54 9.27
CA SER A 395 7.38 16.61 9.53
C SER A 395 6.66 17.85 10.02
N LYS A 396 7.28 18.57 10.97
CA LYS A 396 6.82 19.88 11.46
C LYS A 396 6.51 20.90 10.34
N ILE A 397 6.88 20.61 9.09
CA ILE A 397 6.62 21.42 7.89
C ILE A 397 5.12 21.68 7.71
N ALA A 398 4.25 20.67 7.79
CA ALA A 398 2.81 20.89 7.62
C ALA A 398 2.27 21.87 8.69
N SER A 399 2.64 21.69 9.95
CA SER A 399 2.31 22.64 11.02
C SER A 399 2.88 24.04 10.76
N ASN A 400 4.11 24.16 10.26
CA ASN A 400 4.67 25.48 9.91
C ASN A 400 3.86 26.17 8.79
N MET A 401 3.40 25.39 7.81
CA MET A 401 2.58 25.89 6.70
C MET A 401 1.21 26.39 7.20
N PHE A 402 0.58 25.63 8.10
CA PHE A 402 -0.68 26.04 8.73
C PHE A 402 -0.49 27.26 9.64
N ASP A 403 0.55 27.29 10.48
CA ASP A 403 0.90 28.44 11.30
C ASP A 403 1.11 29.71 10.47
N TYR A 404 1.86 29.60 9.37
CA TYR A 404 2.06 30.72 8.45
C TYR A 404 0.74 31.14 7.79
N THR A 405 -0.07 30.19 7.34
CA THR A 405 -1.39 30.47 6.74
C THR A 405 -2.30 31.20 7.72
N ILE A 406 -2.34 30.77 8.99
CA ILE A 406 -3.10 31.43 10.05
C ILE A 406 -2.62 32.88 10.23
N LYS A 407 -1.31 33.10 10.30
CA LYS A 407 -0.74 34.46 10.39
C LYS A 407 -1.14 35.31 9.19
N LEU A 408 -1.00 34.76 7.98
CA LEU A 408 -1.27 35.47 6.74
C LEU A 408 -2.75 35.89 6.63
N VAL A 409 -3.68 34.98 6.90
CA VAL A 409 -5.12 35.25 6.80
C VAL A 409 -5.60 36.19 7.91
N ASN A 410 -5.01 36.12 9.11
CA ASN A 410 -5.31 37.08 10.18
C ASN A 410 -4.90 38.51 9.80
N SER A 411 -3.78 38.67 9.10
CA SER A 411 -3.34 39.98 8.60
C SER A 411 -4.12 40.44 7.37
N TYR A 412 -4.55 39.51 6.52
CA TYR A 412 -5.17 39.79 5.22
C TYR A 412 -6.50 39.05 5.04
N GLY A 413 -7.56 39.59 5.65
CA GLY A 413 -8.88 38.95 5.67
C GLY A 413 -9.63 38.82 4.33
N TYR A 414 -9.01 39.21 3.19
CA TYR A 414 -9.53 38.90 1.84
C TYR A 414 -9.20 37.46 1.40
N LEU A 415 -8.17 36.86 1.99
CA LEU A 415 -7.78 35.46 1.73
C LEU A 415 -8.78 34.46 2.29
N SER A 416 -9.57 34.86 3.30
CA SER A 416 -10.64 34.04 3.89
C SER A 416 -11.69 33.55 2.90
N ASP A 417 -11.81 34.19 1.73
CA ASP A 417 -12.79 33.88 0.67
C ASP A 417 -12.16 33.18 -0.55
N THR A 418 -10.84 32.92 -0.55
CA THR A 418 -10.13 32.39 -1.73
C THR A 418 -10.18 30.87 -1.77
N GLN A 419 -10.28 30.31 -2.98
CA GLN A 419 -10.29 28.85 -3.21
C GLN A 419 -9.05 28.19 -2.61
N GLU A 420 -7.91 28.85 -2.76
CA GLU A 420 -6.61 28.40 -2.26
C GLU A 420 -6.56 28.30 -0.74
N PHE A 421 -7.32 29.14 -0.03
CA PHE A 421 -7.38 29.07 1.42
C PHE A 421 -8.27 27.90 1.86
N ILE A 422 -9.42 27.69 1.18
CA ILE A 422 -10.29 26.53 1.41
C ILE A 422 -9.50 25.23 1.23
N GLU A 423 -8.71 25.12 0.16
CA GLU A 423 -7.83 23.98 -0.11
C GLU A 423 -6.86 23.71 1.05
N ILE A 424 -6.23 24.75 1.62
CA ILE A 424 -5.35 24.61 2.79
C ILE A 424 -6.13 24.19 4.05
N VAL A 425 -7.36 24.69 4.24
CA VAL A 425 -8.18 24.26 5.38
C VAL A 425 -8.54 22.77 5.25
N ASN A 426 -8.91 22.32 4.04
CA ASN A 426 -9.18 20.91 3.77
C ASN A 426 -7.91 20.05 3.93
N ASP A 427 -6.75 20.54 3.51
CA ASP A 427 -5.47 19.90 3.77
C ASP A 427 -5.21 19.73 5.27
N SER A 428 -5.56 20.72 6.10
CA SER A 428 -5.42 20.62 7.56
C SER A 428 -6.38 19.58 8.17
N LEU A 429 -7.55 19.36 7.58
CA LEU A 429 -8.47 18.29 7.97
C LEU A 429 -7.91 16.91 7.61
N ASP A 430 -7.37 16.75 6.40
CA ASP A 430 -6.63 15.54 5.99
C ASP A 430 -5.47 15.28 6.97
N PHE A 431 -4.79 16.33 7.40
CA PHE A 431 -3.67 16.25 8.34
C PHE A 431 -4.11 15.73 9.70
N VAL A 432 -5.25 16.20 10.22
CA VAL A 432 -5.85 15.66 11.44
C VAL A 432 -6.01 14.16 11.32
N ASN A 433 -6.50 13.64 10.19
CA ASN A 433 -6.80 12.23 9.95
C ASN A 433 -5.58 11.31 9.77
N SER A 434 -4.36 11.86 9.73
CA SER A 434 -3.13 11.06 9.66
C SER A 434 -2.74 10.40 11.00
N THR A 435 -1.84 9.41 10.94
CA THR A 435 -1.27 8.71 12.11
C THR A 435 -0.47 9.67 12.99
N GLY A 436 -0.53 9.49 14.31
CA GLY A 436 0.17 10.36 15.28
C GLY A 436 -0.21 10.00 16.71
N ASP A 437 0.56 10.52 17.68
CA ASP A 437 0.22 10.34 19.09
C ASP A 437 -0.94 11.25 19.55
N PHE A 438 -1.44 11.03 20.76
CA PHE A 438 -2.58 11.79 21.31
C PHE A 438 -2.34 13.31 21.40
N TYR A 439 -1.09 13.75 21.60
CA TYR A 439 -0.75 15.18 21.71
C TYR A 439 -0.58 15.82 20.34
N GLU A 440 0.01 15.11 19.39
CA GLU A 440 0.13 15.52 18.00
C GLU A 440 -1.25 15.71 17.38
N ILE A 441 -2.14 14.72 17.50
CA ILE A 441 -3.52 14.81 17.02
C ILE A 441 -4.23 16.03 17.61
N ASN A 442 -4.04 16.30 18.90
CA ASN A 442 -4.64 17.45 19.56
C ASN A 442 -4.17 18.79 18.94
N ASN A 443 -2.88 18.92 18.63
CA ASN A 443 -2.36 20.12 17.97
C ASN A 443 -2.91 20.27 16.54
N ARG A 444 -3.00 19.16 15.79
CA ARG A 444 -3.59 19.17 14.44
C ARG A 444 -5.06 19.61 14.46
N ILE A 445 -5.82 19.16 15.47
CA ILE A 445 -7.21 19.59 15.67
C ILE A 445 -7.27 21.09 15.95
N ILE A 446 -6.36 21.61 16.78
CA ILE A 446 -6.27 23.05 17.05
C ILE A 446 -6.01 23.84 15.77
N ASP A 447 -5.09 23.38 14.93
CA ASP A 447 -4.75 24.01 13.65
C ASP A 447 -5.96 24.02 12.71
N PHE A 448 -6.60 22.86 12.52
CA PHE A 448 -7.80 22.72 11.69
C PHE A 448 -8.95 23.64 12.15
N ILE A 449 -9.31 23.59 13.44
CA ILE A 449 -10.40 24.43 13.97
C ILE A 449 -10.07 25.92 13.78
N THR A 450 -8.81 26.29 14.03
CA THR A 450 -8.37 27.68 13.89
C THR A 450 -8.44 28.14 12.43
N LEU A 451 -7.98 27.34 11.48
CA LEU A 451 -8.09 27.63 10.04
C LEU A 451 -9.57 27.66 9.59
N SER A 452 -10.35 26.66 9.98
CA SER A 452 -11.77 26.54 9.67
C SER A 452 -12.55 27.77 10.13
N SER A 453 -12.30 28.26 11.35
CA SER A 453 -12.96 29.46 11.90
C SER A 453 -12.75 30.74 11.08
N LYS A 454 -11.73 30.78 10.22
CA LYS A 454 -11.37 31.95 9.41
C LYS A 454 -12.02 31.96 8.04
N LEU A 455 -12.75 30.90 7.66
CA LEU A 455 -13.46 30.84 6.39
C LEU A 455 -14.65 31.80 6.39
N LYS A 456 -14.73 32.64 5.35
CA LYS A 456 -15.92 33.42 5.03
C LYS A 456 -16.63 32.67 3.90
N GLN A 457 -17.88 32.26 4.15
CA GLN A 457 -18.62 31.33 3.29
C GLN A 457 -18.62 31.72 1.79
N LYS A 458 -18.38 30.75 0.87
CA LYS A 458 -19.15 30.63 -0.39
C LYS A 458 -18.90 29.40 -1.29
N LYS A 459 -19.98 29.07 -2.04
CA LYS A 459 -20.19 28.23 -3.24
C LYS A 459 -19.66 26.77 -3.25
N TYR A 460 -20.64 25.87 -3.16
CA TYR A 460 -20.57 24.41 -3.15
C TYR A 460 -20.08 23.77 -4.46
N SER A 461 -19.39 22.63 -4.32
CA SER A 461 -18.93 21.71 -5.37
C SER A 461 -19.30 20.28 -4.94
N ARG A 462 -20.33 19.70 -5.55
CA ARG A 462 -21.04 18.51 -5.01
C ARG A 462 -20.17 17.25 -4.82
N GLU A 463 -19.12 17.06 -5.62
CA GLU A 463 -18.22 15.88 -5.50
C GLU A 463 -17.13 16.06 -4.44
N ASP A 464 -16.49 17.24 -4.36
CA ASP A 464 -15.42 17.49 -3.39
C ASP A 464 -15.98 17.61 -1.96
N ASP A 465 -17.21 18.12 -1.83
CA ASP A 465 -17.88 18.33 -0.53
C ASP A 465 -18.16 17.00 0.21
N LEU A 466 -18.42 15.89 -0.51
CA LEU A 466 -18.61 14.57 0.10
C LEU A 466 -17.31 14.03 0.71
N ILE A 467 -16.18 14.22 0.04
CA ILE A 467 -14.86 13.80 0.54
C ILE A 467 -14.51 14.60 1.81
N VAL A 468 -14.80 15.90 1.83
CA VAL A 468 -14.64 16.75 3.03
C VAL A 468 -15.54 16.24 4.17
N GLY A 469 -16.77 15.84 3.85
CA GLY A 469 -17.70 15.25 4.82
C GLY A 469 -17.23 13.92 5.40
N GLU A 470 -16.72 13.01 4.57
CA GLU A 470 -16.12 11.74 4.98
C GLU A 470 -14.93 11.98 5.94
N ASN A 471 -14.06 12.94 5.58
CA ASN A 471 -12.93 13.33 6.41
C ASN A 471 -13.36 13.93 7.77
N MET A 472 -14.42 14.75 7.78
CA MET A 472 -15.02 15.25 9.03
C MET A 472 -15.53 14.10 9.90
N ASN A 473 -16.20 13.11 9.31
CA ASN A 473 -16.68 11.92 10.00
C ASN A 473 -15.53 11.09 10.61
N SER A 474 -14.41 10.95 9.89
CA SER A 474 -13.20 10.28 10.39
C SER A 474 -12.59 10.99 11.60
N MET A 475 -12.50 12.33 11.57
CA MET A 475 -12.03 13.12 12.70
C MET A 475 -12.96 12.94 13.92
N PHE A 476 -14.27 13.04 13.72
CA PHE A 476 -15.26 12.84 14.78
C PHE A 476 -15.16 11.44 15.39
N THR A 477 -14.98 10.42 14.56
CA THR A 477 -14.79 9.04 15.00
C THR A 477 -13.64 8.93 15.99
N ARG A 478 -12.44 9.36 15.58
CA ARG A 478 -11.23 9.33 16.41
C ARG A 478 -11.30 10.17 17.68
N CYS A 479 -12.15 11.19 17.68
CA CYS A 479 -12.35 12.09 18.81
C CYS A 479 -13.43 11.60 19.80
N HIS A 480 -14.11 10.50 19.52
CA HIS A 480 -15.24 10.06 20.32
C HIS A 480 -14.81 9.57 21.73
N PRO A 481 -15.56 9.90 22.79
CA PRO A 481 -15.16 9.59 24.17
C PRO A 481 -15.10 8.10 24.55
N THR A 482 -15.69 7.21 23.75
CA THR A 482 -15.75 5.76 24.05
C THR A 482 -14.76 4.92 23.25
N GLU A 483 -14.14 5.46 22.20
CA GLU A 483 -13.17 4.70 21.38
C GLU A 483 -11.76 4.67 21.99
N TYR A 484 -11.42 5.67 22.81
CA TYR A 484 -10.16 5.70 23.55
C TYR A 484 -10.41 6.21 24.97
N LEU A 485 -9.62 5.71 25.94
CA LEU A 485 -9.64 6.02 27.37
C LEU A 485 -10.12 7.46 27.66
N ARG A 486 -10.85 7.64 28.77
CA ARG A 486 -11.45 8.90 29.30
C ARG A 486 -10.53 10.15 29.31
N SER A 487 -9.26 10.02 28.94
CA SER A 487 -8.23 11.04 28.80
C SER A 487 -7.98 11.59 27.39
N ASN A 488 -8.69 11.18 26.31
CA ASN A 488 -8.46 11.67 24.93
C ASN A 488 -8.42 13.23 24.87
N PRO A 489 -7.22 13.85 24.74
CA PRO A 489 -7.09 15.30 24.74
C PRO A 489 -7.74 15.94 23.50
N GLY A 490 -7.57 15.32 22.33
CA GLY A 490 -8.14 15.80 21.07
C GLY A 490 -9.67 15.85 21.09
N GLY A 491 -10.31 14.82 21.62
CA GLY A 491 -11.78 14.79 21.77
C GLY A 491 -12.32 15.88 22.69
N ARG A 492 -11.61 16.19 23.79
CA ARG A 492 -11.98 17.31 24.69
C ARG A 492 -11.82 18.66 24.01
N THR A 493 -10.71 18.86 23.31
CA THR A 493 -10.44 20.08 22.55
C THR A 493 -11.49 20.30 21.47
N LEU A 494 -11.76 19.29 20.65
CA LEU A 494 -12.79 19.33 19.61
C LEU A 494 -14.16 19.69 20.20
N LYS A 495 -14.58 19.02 21.27
CA LYS A 495 -15.85 19.31 21.95
C LYS A 495 -15.92 20.75 22.47
N SER A 496 -14.84 21.26 23.08
CA SER A 496 -14.82 22.62 23.64
C SER A 496 -14.85 23.73 22.59
N ARG A 497 -14.31 23.46 21.39
CA ARG A 497 -14.18 24.41 20.29
C ARG A 497 -15.08 24.10 19.10
N LEU A 498 -16.09 23.23 19.28
CA LEU A 498 -16.98 22.78 18.22
C LEU A 498 -17.74 23.94 17.55
N HIS A 499 -18.06 24.98 18.33
CA HIS A 499 -18.70 26.22 17.87
C HIS A 499 -17.83 27.07 16.91
N GLU A 500 -16.52 26.79 16.82
CA GLU A 500 -15.60 27.55 15.97
C GLU A 500 -15.44 26.94 14.57
N ILE A 501 -15.91 25.70 14.36
CA ILE A 501 -15.85 25.04 13.05
C ILE A 501 -16.77 25.78 12.07
N SER A 502 -16.30 26.04 10.85
CA SER A 502 -17.10 26.75 9.88
C SER A 502 -18.35 25.98 9.48
N THR A 503 -19.42 26.74 9.19
CA THR A 503 -20.67 26.19 8.66
C THR A 503 -20.46 25.35 7.40
N TYR A 504 -19.44 25.66 6.59
CA TYR A 504 -19.09 24.88 5.40
C TYR A 504 -18.76 23.43 5.76
N HIS A 505 -17.80 23.19 6.65
CA HIS A 505 -17.40 21.84 7.04
C HIS A 505 -18.52 21.08 7.74
N ILE A 506 -19.34 21.78 8.52
CA ILE A 506 -20.51 21.16 9.16
C ILE A 506 -21.50 20.71 8.09
N LYS A 507 -21.80 21.54 7.08
CA LYS A 507 -22.70 21.15 5.99
C LYS A 507 -22.15 19.95 5.19
N CYS A 508 -20.87 19.95 4.83
CA CYS A 508 -20.23 18.80 4.17
C CYS A 508 -20.38 17.50 4.98
N PHE A 509 -20.20 17.57 6.31
CA PHE A 509 -20.42 16.42 7.19
C PHE A 509 -21.86 15.92 7.17
N LEU A 510 -22.85 16.84 7.22
CA LEU A 510 -24.26 16.47 7.14
C LEU A 510 -24.63 15.86 5.78
N ASP A 511 -24.14 16.43 4.68
CA ASP A 511 -24.36 15.91 3.33
C ASP A 511 -23.78 14.50 3.15
N TYR A 512 -22.60 14.23 3.73
CA TYR A 512 -22.03 12.88 3.77
C TYR A 512 -22.91 11.90 4.56
N LEU A 513 -23.37 12.26 5.76
CA LEU A 513 -24.29 11.41 6.52
C LEU A 513 -25.62 11.18 5.81
N GLU A 514 -26.11 12.17 5.06
CA GLU A 514 -27.31 12.01 4.25
C GLU A 514 -27.11 10.97 3.15
N SER A 515 -25.95 10.99 2.48
CA SER A 515 -25.62 10.01 1.44
C SER A 515 -25.54 8.58 1.99
N GLU A 516 -25.01 8.38 3.20
CA GLU A 516 -24.99 7.07 3.87
C GLU A 516 -26.42 6.55 4.15
N LEU A 517 -27.34 7.44 4.56
CA LEU A 517 -28.74 7.08 4.78
C LEU A 517 -29.47 6.72 3.46
N GLU A 518 -29.12 7.36 2.35
CA GLU A 518 -29.67 7.04 1.03
C GLU A 518 -29.23 5.66 0.54
N ASP A 519 -28.04 5.21 0.95
CA ASP A 519 -27.52 3.86 0.72
C ASP A 519 -28.01 2.83 1.75
N GLU A 520 -29.10 3.14 2.46
CA GLU A 520 -29.74 2.31 3.51
C GLU A 520 -28.86 1.99 4.73
N TYR A 521 -27.78 2.74 4.98
CA TYR A 521 -26.99 2.61 6.20
C TYR A 521 -27.63 3.38 7.36
N LEU A 522 -27.64 2.79 8.55
CA LEU A 522 -28.09 3.46 9.77
C LEU A 522 -26.95 4.27 10.38
N LEU A 523 -27.25 5.47 10.89
CA LEU A 523 -26.27 6.27 11.62
C LEU A 523 -25.82 5.53 12.87
N SER A 524 -24.51 5.43 13.06
CA SER A 524 -23.86 4.83 14.22
C SER A 524 -24.14 5.61 15.51
N ARG A 525 -23.92 4.97 16.66
CA ARG A 525 -24.01 5.66 17.97
C ARG A 525 -23.05 6.85 18.08
N LEU A 526 -21.90 6.75 17.42
CA LEU A 526 -20.87 7.77 17.39
C LEU A 526 -21.32 9.00 16.60
N GLN A 527 -21.89 8.78 15.42
CA GLN A 527 -22.44 9.85 14.58
C GLN A 527 -23.56 10.59 15.31
N ASN A 528 -24.50 9.85 15.93
CA ASN A 528 -25.57 10.45 16.74
C ASN A 528 -25.02 11.30 17.89
N TYR A 529 -23.97 10.84 18.59
CA TYR A 529 -23.34 11.63 19.66
C TYR A 529 -22.84 12.99 19.17
N TRP A 530 -22.17 13.03 18.01
CA TRP A 530 -21.63 14.29 17.48
C TRP A 530 -22.72 15.21 16.92
N LEU A 531 -23.79 14.65 16.33
CA LEU A 531 -24.98 15.42 15.96
C LEU A 531 -25.60 16.11 17.19
N ASP A 532 -25.74 15.40 18.30
CA ASP A 532 -26.25 15.96 19.57
C ASP A 532 -25.35 17.09 20.10
N GLU A 533 -24.03 16.93 20.02
CA GLU A 533 -23.09 17.99 20.42
C GLU A 533 -23.13 19.19 19.47
N LEU A 534 -23.27 18.97 18.16
CA LEU A 534 -23.41 20.03 17.16
C LEU A 534 -24.70 20.84 17.34
N ILE A 535 -25.83 20.19 17.72
CA ILE A 535 -27.10 20.88 18.01
C ILE A 535 -26.90 21.93 19.12
N LYS A 536 -26.08 21.63 20.13
CA LYS A 536 -25.89 22.52 21.29
C LYS A 536 -25.17 23.82 20.96
N VAL A 537 -24.35 23.82 19.90
CA VAL A 537 -23.37 24.89 19.65
C VAL A 537 -23.59 25.65 18.34
N ASN A 538 -24.49 25.19 17.46
CA ASN A 538 -24.70 25.77 16.13
C ASN A 538 -25.95 26.66 16.04
N GLN A 539 -26.07 27.38 14.92
CA GLN A 539 -27.23 28.23 14.59
C GLN A 539 -28.45 27.41 14.15
N GLU A 540 -29.65 28.02 14.22
CA GLU A 540 -30.94 27.36 13.96
C GLU A 540 -31.03 26.64 12.60
N GLU A 541 -30.43 27.19 11.54
CA GLU A 541 -30.39 26.54 10.21
C GLU A 541 -29.71 25.17 10.28
N ILE A 542 -28.53 25.08 10.89
CA ILE A 542 -27.78 23.83 11.04
C ILE A 542 -28.53 22.86 11.95
N LYS A 543 -29.15 23.35 13.04
CA LYS A 543 -29.95 22.50 13.93
C LYS A 543 -31.12 21.86 13.20
N THR A 544 -31.76 22.59 12.30
CA THR A 544 -32.88 22.09 11.49
C THR A 544 -32.42 20.91 10.62
N ASN A 545 -31.33 21.09 9.87
CA ASN A 545 -30.76 20.02 9.03
C ASN A 545 -30.35 18.78 9.85
N ILE A 546 -29.78 18.97 11.04
CA ILE A 546 -29.43 17.85 11.92
C ILE A 546 -30.69 17.09 12.38
N ASN A 547 -31.74 17.81 12.78
CA ASN A 547 -32.99 17.18 13.23
C ASN A 547 -33.65 16.39 12.10
N GLU A 548 -33.65 16.91 10.87
CA GLU A 548 -34.16 16.21 9.69
C GLU A 548 -33.40 14.89 9.43
N LEU A 549 -32.07 14.91 9.55
CA LEU A 549 -31.24 13.71 9.44
C LEU A 549 -31.54 12.66 10.51
N ILE A 550 -31.74 13.10 11.76
CA ILE A 550 -32.10 12.21 12.87
C ILE A 550 -33.48 11.58 12.62
N GLU A 551 -34.45 12.35 12.12
CA GLU A 551 -35.79 11.85 11.77
C GLU A 551 -35.75 10.86 10.60
N LYS A 552 -34.96 11.14 9.55
CA LYS A 552 -34.73 10.23 8.42
C LYS A 552 -34.13 8.90 8.90
N ASN A 553 -33.13 8.94 9.77
CA ASN A 553 -32.52 7.75 10.37
C ASN A 553 -33.51 6.94 11.24
N GLN A 554 -34.37 7.60 12.02
CA GLN A 554 -35.41 6.93 12.81
C GLN A 554 -36.46 6.25 11.93
N THR A 555 -36.85 6.91 10.84
CA THR A 555 -37.80 6.37 9.86
C THR A 555 -37.24 5.11 9.21
N LEU A 556 -36.01 5.16 8.69
CA LEU A 556 -35.32 4.01 8.12
C LEU A 556 -35.19 2.84 9.11
N LEU A 557 -34.84 3.13 10.37
CA LEU A 557 -34.77 2.11 11.43
C LEU A 557 -36.13 1.43 11.68
N SER A 558 -37.23 2.19 11.59
CA SER A 558 -38.58 1.65 11.75
C SER A 558 -38.97 0.74 10.57
N GLU A 559 -38.68 1.16 9.34
CA GLU A 559 -38.93 0.39 8.11
C GLU A 559 -38.15 -0.92 8.10
N MET A 560 -36.87 -0.90 8.49
CA MET A 560 -36.04 -2.11 8.61
C MET A 560 -36.54 -3.08 9.69
N ARG A 561 -37.10 -2.55 10.79
CA ARG A 561 -37.72 -3.39 11.83
C ARG A 561 -39.00 -4.03 11.33
N GLU A 562 -39.83 -3.29 10.60
CA GLU A 562 -41.06 -3.82 10.02
C GLU A 562 -40.79 -4.86 8.92
N SER A 563 -39.77 -4.67 8.07
CA SER A 563 -39.38 -5.67 7.05
C SER A 563 -38.84 -6.96 7.68
N ARG A 564 -37.97 -6.87 8.69
CA ARG A 564 -37.47 -8.04 9.43
C ARG A 564 -38.54 -8.81 10.20
N VAL A 565 -39.62 -8.14 10.60
CA VAL A 565 -40.78 -8.82 11.20
C VAL A 565 -41.57 -9.55 10.11
N LYS A 566 -41.73 -8.97 8.92
CA LYS A 566 -42.38 -9.63 7.77
C LYS A 566 -41.59 -10.84 7.23
N ASP A 567 -40.26 -10.79 7.21
CA ASP A 567 -39.41 -11.91 6.75
C ASP A 567 -39.28 -13.07 7.77
N LYS A 568 -39.72 -12.85 9.02
CA LYS A 568 -39.75 -13.88 10.07
C LYS A 568 -41.08 -14.62 10.20
N PHE A 569 -42.12 -14.17 9.50
CA PHE A 569 -43.42 -14.84 9.36
C PHE A 569 -43.49 -15.55 8.01
#